data_AF-A0A349UL28-F1
#
_entry.id   AF-A0A349UL28-F1
#
_cell.length_a   1.000
_cell.length_b   1.000
_cell.length_c   1.000
_cell.angle_alpha   90.00
_cell.angle_beta   90.00
_cell.angle_gamma   90.00
#
_symmetry.space_group_name_H-M   'P 1'
#
loop_
_entity.id
_entity.type
_entity.pdbx_description
1 polymer ?
#
loop_
_entity_poly.entity_id
_entity_poly.type
_entity_poly.pdbx_seq_one_letter_code
_entity_poly.pdbx_strand_id
1 'polypeptide(L)'
;EFEQDYPNATVVRLEENYRSTQPILAAASRLISHNAQRKHKELWTRRPGGASVRVAHLDDEKDEARYLARRIRALSDAGMPYSDIAVFYRINALSRVVEEALLRETVPYRVARGTEFY
;
A
#
# COMPACT_ATOMS: atom_id res chain seq x y z
N GLU A 1 5.42 28.35 -2.16
CA GLU A 1 6.08 29.29 -1.24
C GLU A 1 7.61 29.19 -1.29
N PHE A 2 8.23 28.01 -1.26
CA PHE A 2 9.71 27.90 -1.35
C PHE A 2 10.42 28.71 -2.48
N GLU A 3 9.92 28.69 -3.72
CA GLU A 3 10.53 29.46 -4.84
C GLU A 3 10.25 30.97 -4.76
N GLN A 4 9.21 31.37 -4.01
CA GLN A 4 8.89 32.78 -3.76
C GLN A 4 9.80 33.32 -2.65
N ASP A 5 10.04 32.52 -1.61
CA ASP A 5 10.90 32.87 -0.48
C ASP A 5 12.39 32.85 -0.86
N TYR A 6 12.78 31.99 -1.81
CA TYR A 6 14.16 31.85 -2.27
C TYR A 6 14.26 31.87 -3.81
N PRO A 7 14.22 33.06 -4.44
CA PRO A 7 14.23 33.20 -5.90
C PRO A 7 15.48 32.61 -6.58
N ASN A 8 16.60 32.51 -5.84
CA ASN A 8 17.88 31.99 -6.35
C ASN A 8 18.07 30.49 -6.09
N ALA A 9 17.07 29.79 -5.55
CA ALA A 9 17.19 28.37 -5.25
C ALA A 9 17.16 27.51 -6.52
N THR A 10 18.01 26.48 -6.57
CA THR A 10 17.97 25.46 -7.62
C THR A 10 16.97 24.37 -7.26
N VAL A 11 16.01 24.09 -8.15
CA VAL A 11 15.01 23.04 -7.95
C VAL A 11 15.42 21.77 -8.70
N VAL A 12 15.65 20.69 -7.96
CA VAL A 12 15.95 19.37 -8.53
C VAL A 12 14.76 18.44 -8.33
N ARG A 13 14.25 17.85 -9.41
CA ARG A 13 13.12 16.91 -9.39
C ARG A 13 13.64 15.47 -9.51
N LEU A 14 13.32 14.64 -8.51
CA LEU A 14 13.70 13.21 -8.50
C LEU A 14 12.56 12.34 -9.02
N GLU A 15 12.48 12.15 -10.33
CA GLU A 15 11.33 11.53 -11.00
C GLU A 15 11.40 10.00 -11.11
N GLU A 16 12.61 9.43 -10.98
CA GLU A 16 12.79 7.98 -11.03
C GLU A 16 12.40 7.30 -9.71
N ASN A 17 11.52 6.30 -9.80
CA ASN A 17 11.09 5.46 -8.69
C ASN A 17 11.75 4.07 -8.77
N TYR A 18 12.51 3.75 -7.72
CA TYR A 18 13.26 2.49 -7.59
C TYR A 18 12.49 1.41 -6.81
N ARG A 19 11.33 1.73 -6.23
CA ARG A 19 10.57 0.82 -5.36
C ARG A 19 9.48 0.04 -6.10
N SER A 20 8.66 0.75 -6.86
CA SER A 20 7.39 0.25 -7.40
C SER A 20 7.49 -0.04 -8.89
N THR A 21 6.66 -0.96 -9.37
CA THR A 21 6.50 -1.27 -10.80
C THR A 21 5.56 -0.29 -11.49
N GLN A 22 5.57 -0.29 -12.83
CA GLN A 22 4.79 0.65 -13.63
C GLN A 22 3.27 0.61 -13.36
N PRO A 23 2.61 -0.56 -13.18
CA PRO A 23 1.18 -0.59 -12.86
C PRO A 23 0.83 0.11 -11.54
N ILE A 24 1.68 -0.03 -10.51
CA ILE A 24 1.49 0.63 -9.21
C ILE A 24 1.69 2.14 -9.35
N LEU A 25 2.75 2.56 -10.06
CA LEU A 25 3.02 3.99 -10.30
C LEU A 25 1.92 4.65 -11.11
N ALA A 26 1.38 3.98 -12.12
CA ALA A 26 0.27 4.51 -12.91
C ALA A 26 -0.98 4.75 -12.04
N ALA A 27 -1.32 3.80 -11.15
CA ALA A 27 -2.44 3.98 -10.22
C ALA A 27 -2.21 5.16 -9.26
N ALA A 28 -1.01 5.25 -8.67
CA ALA A 28 -0.66 6.34 -7.75
C ALA A 28 -0.65 7.72 -8.45
N SER A 29 -0.07 7.82 -9.64
CA SER A 29 0.00 9.05 -10.43
C SER A 29 -1.38 9.54 -10.85
N ARG A 30 -2.29 8.63 -11.23
CA ARG A 30 -3.69 8.97 -11.54
C ARG A 30 -4.47 9.41 -10.31
N LEU A 31 -4.20 8.85 -9.13
CA LEU A 31 -4.86 9.29 -7.90
C LEU A 31 -4.43 10.71 -7.53
N ILE A 32 -3.12 10.97 -7.48
CA ILE A 32 -2.56 12.25 -7.01
C ILE A 32 -2.82 13.41 -7.99
N SER A 33 -3.14 13.15 -9.26
CA SER A 33 -3.44 14.21 -10.24
C SER A 33 -4.71 15.00 -9.90
N HIS A 34 -5.58 14.49 -9.04
CA HIS A 34 -6.80 15.18 -8.59
C HIS A 34 -6.54 16.26 -7.53
N ASN A 35 -5.33 16.32 -6.95
CA ASN A 35 -5.00 17.32 -5.93
C ASN A 35 -4.75 18.70 -6.57
N ALA A 36 -5.49 19.72 -6.11
CA ALA A 36 -5.44 21.08 -6.67
C ALA A 36 -4.11 21.81 -6.41
N GLN A 37 -3.56 21.68 -5.20
CA GLN A 37 -2.29 22.29 -4.84
C GLN A 37 -1.15 21.26 -4.95
N ARG A 38 -0.55 21.16 -6.14
CA ARG A 38 0.60 20.27 -6.37
C ARG A 38 1.66 20.92 -7.25
N LYS A 39 2.92 20.62 -6.96
CA LYS A 39 3.99 20.79 -7.94
C LYS A 39 3.95 19.61 -8.90
N HIS A 40 3.89 19.89 -10.20
CA HIS A 40 3.87 18.83 -11.21
C HIS A 40 5.16 18.01 -11.13
N LYS A 41 5.00 16.69 -11.14
CA LYS A 41 6.08 15.71 -11.13
C LYS A 41 5.55 14.41 -11.72
N GLU A 42 6.25 13.87 -12.70
CA GLU A 42 5.90 12.57 -13.28
C GLU A 42 6.83 11.51 -12.71
N LEU A 43 6.26 10.43 -12.18
CA LEU A 43 7.04 9.31 -11.67
C LEU A 43 7.12 8.21 -12.72
N TRP A 44 8.32 7.70 -12.95
CA TRP A 44 8.58 6.58 -13.87
C TRP A 44 9.52 5.56 -13.21
N THR A 45 9.59 4.35 -13.74
CA THR A 45 10.49 3.30 -13.22
C THR A 45 11.14 2.49 -14.34
N ARG A 46 12.36 2.00 -14.10
CA ARG A 46 13.05 1.01 -14.94
C ARG A 46 12.67 -0.43 -14.58
N ARG A 47 11.92 -0.67 -13.50
CA ARG A 47 11.58 -2.02 -13.05
C ARG A 47 10.62 -2.68 -14.05
N PRO A 48 10.97 -3.83 -14.62
CA PRO A 48 10.11 -4.50 -15.59
C PRO A 48 8.90 -5.15 -14.89
N GLY A 49 7.80 -5.28 -15.64
CA GLY A 49 6.65 -6.09 -15.25
C GLY A 49 5.85 -5.54 -14.07
N GLY A 50 5.31 -6.46 -13.27
CA GLY A 50 4.40 -6.18 -12.17
C GLY A 50 2.96 -6.60 -12.48
N ALA A 51 2.26 -7.07 -11.45
CA ALA A 51 0.84 -7.36 -11.55
C ALA A 51 0.03 -6.05 -11.53
N SER A 52 -1.11 -6.05 -12.23
CA SER A 52 -2.08 -4.96 -12.12
C SER A 52 -2.60 -4.82 -10.69
N VAL A 53 -2.83 -3.58 -10.27
CA VAL A 53 -3.50 -3.29 -9.00
C VAL A 53 -4.92 -3.87 -9.06
N ARG A 54 -5.31 -4.63 -8.02
CA ARG A 54 -6.62 -5.26 -7.92
C ARG A 54 -7.45 -4.56 -6.86
N VAL A 55 -8.73 -4.42 -7.13
CA VAL A 55 -9.75 -3.96 -6.18
C VAL A 55 -10.76 -5.09 -6.04
N ALA A 56 -11.08 -5.45 -4.80
CA ALA A 56 -12.12 -6.41 -4.48
C ALA A 56 -13.21 -5.67 -3.70
N HIS A 57 -14.47 -5.87 -4.09
CA HIS A 57 -15.63 -5.42 -3.35
C HIS A 57 -16.27 -6.64 -2.70
N LEU A 58 -16.53 -6.55 -1.41
CA LEU A 58 -17.00 -7.64 -0.57
C LEU A 58 -18.17 -7.15 0.27
N ASP A 59 -19.00 -8.07 0.73
CA ASP A 59 -20.32 -7.73 1.28
C ASP A 59 -20.23 -7.06 2.66
N ASP A 60 -19.29 -7.51 3.51
CA ASP A 60 -19.07 -6.96 4.84
C ASP A 60 -17.58 -7.00 5.29
N GLU A 61 -17.28 -6.41 6.46
CA GLU A 61 -15.91 -6.37 6.98
C GLU A 61 -15.34 -7.76 7.33
N LYS A 62 -16.19 -8.73 7.64
CA LYS A 62 -15.76 -10.09 8.00
C LYS A 62 -15.40 -10.88 6.75
N ASP A 63 -16.14 -10.69 5.67
CA ASP A 63 -15.84 -11.25 4.35
C ASP A 63 -14.57 -10.63 3.79
N GLU A 64 -14.35 -9.32 3.97
CA GLU A 64 -13.08 -8.66 3.67
C GLU A 64 -11.90 -9.27 4.43
N ALA A 65 -12.02 -9.40 5.75
CA ALA A 65 -10.97 -9.98 6.57
C ALA A 65 -10.67 -11.44 6.20
N ARG A 66 -11.70 -12.26 5.95
CA ARG A 66 -11.55 -13.66 5.50
C ARG A 66 -10.96 -13.77 4.10
N TYR A 67 -11.34 -12.89 3.18
CA TYR A 67 -10.75 -12.83 1.85
C TYR A 67 -9.26 -12.48 1.94
N LEU A 68 -8.91 -11.48 2.74
CA LEU A 68 -7.55 -11.04 2.96
C LEU A 68 -6.70 -12.15 3.58
N ALA A 69 -7.13 -12.78 4.66
CA ALA A 69 -6.37 -13.82 5.35
C ALA A 69 -6.09 -15.03 4.43
N ARG A 70 -7.11 -15.50 3.69
CA ARG A 70 -6.95 -16.57 2.70
C ARG A 70 -6.01 -16.18 1.57
N ARG A 71 -6.04 -14.92 1.13
CA ARG A 71 -5.14 -14.43 0.08
C ARG A 71 -3.69 -14.40 0.56
N ILE A 72 -3.44 -13.98 1.79
CA ILE A 72 -2.12 -13.98 2.41
C ILE A 72 -1.59 -15.40 2.54
N ARG A 73 -2.43 -16.33 3.04
CA ARG A 73 -2.08 -17.76 3.11
C ARG A 73 -1.70 -18.31 1.73
N ALA A 74 -2.55 -18.10 0.72
CA ALA A 74 -2.29 -18.58 -0.63
C ALA A 74 -1.00 -18.00 -1.26
N LEU A 75 -0.66 -16.74 -0.95
CA LEU A 75 0.62 -16.15 -1.38
C LEU A 75 1.80 -16.83 -0.67
N SER A 76 1.65 -17.14 0.61
CA SER A 76 2.69 -17.83 1.37
C SER A 76 2.88 -19.28 0.95
N ASP A 77 1.79 -20.00 0.65
CA ASP A 77 1.84 -21.35 0.09
C ASP A 77 2.53 -21.36 -1.28
N ALA A 78 2.45 -20.25 -2.03
CA ALA A 78 3.20 -20.02 -3.27
C ALA A 78 4.66 -19.57 -3.06
N GLY A 79 5.14 -19.52 -1.81
CA GLY A 79 6.52 -19.23 -1.45
C GLY A 79 6.80 -17.78 -1.01
N MET A 80 5.78 -16.92 -0.88
CA MET A 80 5.98 -15.55 -0.38
C MET A 80 6.20 -15.54 1.14
N PRO A 81 7.29 -14.95 1.66
CA PRO A 81 7.45 -14.76 3.10
C PRO A 81 6.34 -13.86 3.67
N TYR A 82 5.79 -14.19 4.84
CA TYR A 82 4.82 -13.31 5.52
C TYR A 82 5.37 -11.92 5.79
N SER A 83 6.69 -11.79 5.97
CA SER A 83 7.38 -10.51 6.17
C SER A 83 7.31 -9.56 4.97
N ASP A 84 7.04 -10.09 3.76
CA ASP A 84 6.95 -9.31 2.53
C ASP A 84 5.52 -8.79 2.27
N ILE A 85 4.59 -9.12 3.17
CA ILE A 85 3.18 -8.77 3.10
C ILE A 85 2.86 -7.76 4.20
N ALA A 86 2.24 -6.64 3.82
CA ALA A 86 1.77 -5.62 4.75
C ALA A 86 0.30 -5.29 4.48
N VAL A 87 -0.46 -5.11 5.56
CA VAL A 87 -1.86 -4.68 5.52
C VAL A 87 -1.94 -3.26 6.09
N PHE A 88 -2.50 -2.34 5.31
CA PHE A 88 -2.70 -0.95 5.73
C PHE A 88 -4.19 -0.67 5.90
N TYR A 89 -4.55 -0.02 6.99
CA TYR A 89 -5.91 0.39 7.31
C TYR A 89 -5.92 1.83 7.80
N ARG A 90 -7.08 2.51 7.66
CA ARG A 90 -7.19 3.95 7.93
C ARG A 90 -7.29 4.29 9.43
N ILE A 91 -7.93 3.42 10.20
CA ILE A 91 -8.19 3.59 11.65
C ILE A 91 -7.91 2.28 12.39
N ASN A 92 -7.45 2.37 13.64
CA ASN A 92 -7.03 1.20 14.42
C ASN A 92 -8.18 0.24 14.73
N ALA A 93 -9.43 0.70 14.81
CA ALA A 93 -10.58 -0.17 15.09
C ALA A 93 -10.77 -1.27 14.03
N LEU A 94 -10.27 -1.08 12.80
CA LEU A 94 -10.34 -2.07 11.72
C LEU A 94 -9.34 -3.23 11.89
N SER A 95 -8.32 -3.07 12.76
CA SER A 95 -7.32 -4.13 12.99
C SER A 95 -7.94 -5.40 13.57
N ARG A 96 -8.85 -5.25 14.54
CA ARG A 96 -9.46 -6.37 15.27
C ARG A 96 -10.06 -7.46 14.36
N VAL A 97 -10.90 -7.07 13.39
CA VAL A 97 -11.56 -8.04 12.51
C VAL A 97 -10.55 -8.75 11.60
N VAL A 98 -9.50 -8.05 11.20
CA VAL A 98 -8.39 -8.61 10.43
C VAL A 98 -7.56 -9.57 11.28
N GLU A 99 -7.17 -9.19 12.50
CA GLU A 99 -6.42 -10.02 13.43
C GLU A 99 -7.17 -11.33 13.76
N GLU A 100 -8.48 -11.25 14.03
CA GLU A 100 -9.31 -12.44 14.26
C GLU A 100 -9.33 -13.39 13.05
N ALA A 101 -9.38 -12.85 11.82
CA ALA A 101 -9.34 -13.66 10.60
C ALA A 101 -7.95 -14.28 10.36
N LEU A 102 -6.87 -13.53 10.61
CA LEU A 102 -5.50 -14.03 10.50
C LEU A 102 -5.25 -15.17 11.49
N LEU A 103 -5.72 -15.03 12.74
CA LEU A 103 -5.63 -16.08 13.76
C LEU A 103 -6.37 -17.35 13.32
N ARG A 104 -7.60 -17.24 12.82
CA ARG A 104 -8.39 -18.39 12.34
C ARG A 104 -7.72 -19.12 11.19
N GLU A 105 -7.14 -18.38 10.25
CA GLU A 105 -6.40 -18.96 9.13
C GLU A 105 -4.98 -19.38 9.52
N THR A 106 -4.55 -19.23 10.79
CA THR A 106 -3.20 -19.52 11.29
C THR A 106 -2.10 -18.76 10.52
N VAL A 107 -2.36 -17.50 10.19
CA VAL A 107 -1.43 -16.59 9.53
C VAL A 107 -0.67 -15.80 10.60
N PRO A 108 0.67 -15.91 10.69
CA PRO A 108 1.43 -15.11 11.64
C PRO A 108 1.39 -13.64 11.22
N TYR A 109 1.23 -12.75 12.20
CA TYR A 109 1.17 -11.32 11.98
C TYR A 109 1.90 -10.56 13.08
N ARG A 110 2.16 -9.28 12.83
CA ARG A 110 2.69 -8.34 13.82
C ARG A 110 2.06 -6.98 13.57
N VAL A 111 1.54 -6.34 14.61
CA VAL A 111 0.98 -4.99 14.51
C VAL A 111 2.10 -3.95 14.64
N ALA A 112 2.23 -3.07 13.65
CA ALA A 112 3.24 -2.02 13.68
C ALA A 112 2.71 -0.79 14.46
N ARG A 113 3.38 -0.41 15.55
CA ARG A 113 3.10 0.80 16.38
C ARG A 113 1.70 0.86 17.01
N GLY A 114 1.13 -0.29 17.39
CA GLY A 114 -0.03 -0.38 18.28
C GLY A 114 0.29 -1.26 19.49
N THR A 115 -0.50 -1.16 20.55
CA THR A 115 -0.62 -2.27 21.53
C THR A 115 -1.35 -3.41 20.82
N GLU A 116 -0.73 -4.59 20.76
CA GLU A 116 -1.43 -5.81 20.33
C GLU A 116 -2.73 -5.94 21.16
N PHE A 117 -3.86 -6.18 20.50
CA PHE A 117 -5.14 -6.32 21.21
C PHE A 117 -5.24 -7.64 21.98
N TYR A 118 -4.37 -8.61 21.67
CA TYR A 118 -4.24 -9.93 22.29
C TYR A 118 -2.81 -10.22 22.69
#